data_AF-A0A7D9K433-F1
#
_entry.id   AF-A0A7D9K433-F1
#
_cell.length_a   1.000
_cell.length_b   1.000
_cell.length_c   1.000
_cell.angle_alpha   90.00
_cell.angle_beta   90.00
_cell.angle_gamma   90.00
#
_symmetry.space_group_name_H-M   'P 1'
#
loop_
_entity.id
_entity.type
_entity.pdbx_description
1 polymer ?
#
loop_
_entity_poly.entity_id
_entity_poly.type
_entity_poly.pdbx_seq_one_letter_code
_entity_poly.pdbx_strand_id
1 'polypeptide(L)' 'MLLENLLWKTPDEHSDFTKLKEAVDQISKVALHINENIRQHENFQKMLNIQNSFSREGAPKLLAP' A
#
# COMPACT_ATOMS: atom_id res chain seq x y z
N MET A 1 0.49 -3.82 13.21
CA MET A 1 1.63 -4.74 12.91
C MET A 1 2.29 -5.22 14.22
N LEU A 2 3.08 -6.29 14.19
CA LEU A 2 3.75 -6.83 15.40
C LEU A 2 4.71 -5.83 16.07
N LEU A 3 5.46 -5.05 15.28
CA LEU A 3 6.43 -4.10 15.80
C LEU A 3 5.78 -2.86 16.44
N GLU A 4 4.64 -2.41 15.92
CA GLU A 4 3.81 -1.36 16.53
C GLU A 4 3.26 -1.80 17.89
N ASN A 5 2.83 -3.07 18.00
CA ASN A 5 2.37 -3.63 19.28
C ASN A 5 3.51 -3.71 20.30
N LEU A 6 4.72 -4.06 19.87
CA LEU A 6 5.89 -4.04 20.73
C LEU A 6 6.19 -2.61 21.22
N LEU A 7 6.21 -1.64 20.31
CA LEU A 7 6.44 -0.23 20.64
C LEU A 7 5.42 0.31 21.64
N TRP A 8 4.14 -0.03 21.47
CA TRP A 8 3.07 0.38 22.38
C TRP A 8 3.23 -0.18 23.81
N LYS A 9 3.98 -1.28 23.97
CA LYS A 9 4.28 -1.89 25.28
C LYS A 9 5.65 -1.53 25.82
N THR A 10 6.47 -0.79 25.06
CA THR A 10 7.80 -0.36 25.48
C THR A 10 7.69 1.04 26.12
N PRO A 11 8.10 1.23 27.39
CA PRO A 11 8.21 2.55 28.00
C PRO A 11 9.17 3.45 27.23
N ASP A 12 8.94 4.75 27.26
CA ASP A 12 9.76 5.75 26.56
C ASP A 12 11.15 5.93 27.15
N GLU A 13 11.36 5.56 28.41
CA GLU A 13 12.68 5.53 29.05
C GLU A 13 13.48 4.25 28.70
N HIS A 14 12.86 3.27 28.06
CA HIS A 14 13.55 2.04 27.69
C HIS A 14 14.61 2.31 26.60
N SER A 15 15.80 1.72 26.73
CA SER A 15 16.93 1.95 25.81
C SER A 15 16.61 1.67 24.34
N ASP A 16 15.64 0.80 24.09
CA ASP A 16 15.23 0.39 22.73
C ASP A 16 14.08 1.22 22.16
N PHE A 17 13.42 2.07 22.95
CA PHE A 17 12.21 2.78 22.51
C PHE A 17 12.44 3.59 21.23
N THR A 18 13.51 4.38 21.19
CA THR A 18 13.86 5.22 20.04
C THR A 18 14.11 4.38 18.78
N LYS A 19 14.92 3.32 18.89
CA LYS A 19 15.24 2.45 17.76
C LYS A 19 14.01 1.68 17.27
N LEU A 20 13.17 1.26 18.19
CA LEU A 20 11.93 0.55 17.89
C LEU A 20 10.93 1.47 17.17
N LYS A 21 10.82 2.73 17.60
CA LYS A 21 10.01 3.75 16.94
C LYS A 21 10.49 4.03 15.52
N GLU A 22 11.80 4.16 15.31
CA GLU A 22 12.39 4.32 13.98
C GLU A 22 12.10 3.11 13.10
N ALA A 23 12.28 1.89 13.62
CA ALA A 23 12.03 0.67 12.86
C ALA A 23 10.55 0.53 12.47
N VAL A 24 9.61 0.89 13.36
CA VAL A 24 8.18 0.97 13.04
C VAL A 24 7.93 1.92 11.89
N ASP A 25 8.46 3.15 11.95
CA ASP A 25 8.29 4.15 10.90
C ASP A 25 8.82 3.66 9.54
N GLN A 26 10.01 3.07 9.50
CA GLN A 26 10.60 2.56 8.25
C GLN A 26 9.79 1.41 7.65
N ILE A 27 9.37 0.44 8.47
CA ILE A 27 8.60 -0.70 7.97
C ILE A 27 7.21 -0.23 7.52
N SER A 28 6.58 0.69 8.24
CA SER A 28 5.29 1.24 7.83
C SER A 28 5.37 1.98 6.50
N LYS A 29 6.45 2.73 6.23
CA LYS A 29 6.69 3.35 4.91
C LYS A 29 6.80 2.32 3.79
N VAL A 30 7.56 1.24 4.00
CA VAL A 30 7.70 0.17 3.01
C VAL A 30 6.36 -0.55 2.77
N ALA A 31 5.64 -0.89 3.84
CA ALA A 31 4.34 -1.54 3.75
C ALA A 31 3.31 -0.67 3.01
N LEU A 32 3.26 0.63 3.31
CA LEU A 32 2.41 1.60 2.60
C LEU A 32 2.76 1.66 1.11
N HIS A 33 4.05 1.70 0.76
CA HIS A 33 4.48 1.73 -0.64
C HIS A 33 4.10 0.46 -1.40
N ILE A 34 4.28 -0.73 -0.81
CA ILE A 34 3.87 -1.99 -1.42
C ILE A 34 2.35 -2.01 -1.62
N ASN A 35 1.59 -1.63 -0.58
CA ASN A 35 0.14 -1.59 -0.64
C ASN A 35 -0.37 -0.59 -1.69
N GLU A 36 0.31 0.53 -1.87
CA GLU A 36 0.03 1.50 -2.93
C GLU A 36 0.19 0.88 -4.32
N ASN A 37 1.33 0.22 -4.58
CA ASN A 37 1.60 -0.40 -5.87
C ASN A 37 0.58 -1.49 -6.19
N ILE A 38 0.21 -2.33 -5.21
CA ILE A 38 -0.83 -3.34 -5.38
C ILE A 38 -2.17 -2.68 -5.70
N ARG A 39 -2.58 -1.66 -4.94
CA ARG A 39 -3.85 -0.95 -5.17
C ARG A 39 -3.91 -0.31 -6.55
N GLN A 40 -2.83 0.32 -7.00
CA GLN A 40 -2.74 0.92 -8.34
C GLN A 40 -2.86 -0.15 -9.42
N HIS A 41 -2.15 -1.27 -9.28
CA HIS A 41 -2.23 -2.40 -10.20
C HIS A 41 -3.65 -2.97 -10.28
N GLU A 42 -4.29 -3.24 -9.13
CA GLU A 42 -5.66 -3.76 -9.09
C GLU A 42 -6.66 -2.80 -9.72
N ASN A 43 -6.53 -1.49 -9.45
CA ASN A 43 -7.41 -0.48 -10.03
C ASN A 43 -7.24 -0.39 -11.55
N PHE A 44 -6.00 -0.48 -12.04
CA PHE A 44 -5.72 -0.55 -13.47
C PHE A 44 -6.38 -1.77 -14.12
N GLN A 45 -6.26 -2.96 -13.51
CA GLN A 45 -6.90 -4.17 -14.01
C GLN A 45 -8.43 -4.07 -13.99
N LYS A 46 -9.03 -3.54 -12.91
CA LYS A 46 -10.48 -3.30 -12.83
C LYS A 46 -10.95 -2.40 -13.97
N MET A 47 -10.24 -1.30 -14.22
CA MET A 47 -10.57 -0.37 -15.29
C MET A 47 -10.42 -0.99 -16.69
N LEU A 48 -9.38 -1.81 -16.93
CA LEU A 48 -9.25 -2.56 -18.19
C LEU A 48 -10.42 -3.53 -18.39
N ASN A 49 -10.82 -4.26 -17.35
CA ASN A 49 -11.95 -5.18 -17.42
C ASN A 49 -13.26 -4.45 -17.74
N ILE A 50 -13.48 -3.30 -17.10
CA ILE A 50 -14.63 -2.43 -17.38
C ILE A 50 -14.59 -1.99 -18.86
N GLN A 51 -13.47 -1.46 -19.34
CA GLN A 51 -13.32 -1.05 -20.74
C GLN A 51 -13.60 -2.19 -21.72
N ASN A 52 -13.05 -3.37 -21.46
CA ASN A 52 -13.25 -4.56 -22.31
C ASN A 52 -14.70 -5.03 -22.33
N SER A 53 -15.45 -4.85 -21.23
CA SER A 53 -16.89 -5.17 -21.18
C SER A 53 -17.74 -4.27 -22.08
N PHE A 54 -17.24 -3.07 -22.42
CA PHE A 54 -17.91 -2.09 -23.27
C PHE A 54 -17.41 -2.07 -24.71
N SER A 55 -16.50 -2.97 -25.10
CA SER A 55 -15.91 -3.07 -26.46
C SER A 55 -16.95 -3.45 -27.53
N ARG A 56 -17.92 -2.57 -27.76
CA ARG A 56 -18.56 -2.33 -29.06
C ARG A 56 -17.72 -1.29 -29.81
N GLU A 57 -17.71 -1.38 -31.13
CA GLU A 57 -17.01 -0.41 -31.99
C GLU A 57 -17.36 1.04 -31.58
N GLY A 58 -16.33 1.83 -31.21
CA GLY A 58 -16.45 3.26 -30.92
C GLY A 58 -16.28 3.69 -29.46
N ALA A 59 -16.10 2.79 -28.49
CA ALA A 59 -15.86 3.19 -27.09
C ALA A 59 -14.43 3.79 -26.91
N PRO A 60 -14.30 4.97 -26.27
CA PRO A 60 -12.99 5.59 -26.04
C PRO A 60 -12.15 4.75 -25.07
N LYS A 61 -10.89 4.50 -25.46
CA LYS A 61 -9.92 3.82 -24.59
C LYS A 61 -9.41 4.80 -23.54
N LEU A 62 -9.80 4.60 -22.29
CA LEU A 62 -9.33 5.38 -21.15
C LEU A 62 -7.95 4.94 -20.67
N LEU A 63 -7.63 3.66 -20.85
CA LEU A 63 -6.33 3.10 -20.51
C LEU A 63 -5.69 2.50 -21.77
N ALA A 64 -4.43 2.86 -21.99
CA ALA A 64 -3.55 2.12 -22.88
C ALA A 64 -2.93 0.95 -22.10
N PRO A 65 -2.91 -0.28 -22.66
CA PRO A 65 -2.20 -1.41 -22.06
C PRO A 65 -0.69 -1.20 -22.03
#